data_AF-A0A3N5MAK2-F1
#
_entry.id   AF-A0A3N5MAK2-F1
#
_cell.length_a   1.000
_cell.length_b   1.000
_cell.length_c   1.000
_cell.angle_alpha   90.00
_cell.angle_beta   90.00
_cell.angle_gamma   90.00
#
_symmetry.space_group_name_H-M   'P 1'
#
loop_
_entity.id
_entity.type
_entity.pdbx_description
1 polymer ?
#
loop_
_entity_poly.entity_id
_entity_poly.type
_entity_poly.pdbx_seq_one_letter_code
_entity_poly.pdbx_strand_id
1 'polypeptide(L)'
;MSNKSDPVYQIKVTLDSTHPPVWRRILVPGNITLLKLHDILQIVMGWEDYHLHMFTIEGSIYGNPEDDEYGDLGTIDEANTRLSQVIHREGQRFSYEYDFGDSWEHTLLAEKILPPQEGVRYPLCLKGKRACPPEDVGGVWGYENFLEAIRDQNHDEHDEYLTWIGGEFDPEVFDLEEVNARLRSMGRGKSIAASNAWSQEGDELAGQRFELASSWPQSLSEEQLLIAEELPLLRDVIVLLTYLRDNKVTGTQSTGNLPLKAVREICARFVEPPKLEETVGERVFRVRSESEVWPLYFRHVLVSVGGLAAGGPSQRWKLTPLGQRFLVAPAPLQVWLLLATWWSQTNWAIASPFGYGDGYMPAGFARLALKHLLELPLKELASFERFADRMI
;
A
#
# COMPACT_ATOMS: atom_id res chain seq x y z
N MET A 1 5.76 31.90 -34.83
CA MET A 1 5.21 31.75 -33.47
C MET A 1 6.35 31.24 -32.60
N SER A 2 6.74 31.99 -31.56
CA SER A 2 7.88 31.65 -30.70
C SER A 2 7.61 30.32 -29.99
N ASN A 3 8.46 29.32 -30.24
CA ASN A 3 8.44 28.03 -29.54
C ASN A 3 8.93 28.27 -28.10
N LYS A 4 8.08 28.83 -27.23
CA LYS A 4 8.44 29.06 -25.83
C LYS A 4 8.49 27.70 -25.16
N SER A 5 9.69 27.25 -24.80
CA SER A 5 9.86 26.11 -23.92
C SER A 5 9.09 26.36 -22.62
N ASP A 6 8.44 25.34 -22.10
CA ASP A 6 7.64 25.43 -20.88
C ASP A 6 8.51 25.95 -19.71
N PRO A 7 7.95 26.82 -18.85
CA PRO A 7 8.67 27.35 -17.70
C PRO A 7 9.05 26.24 -16.72
N VAL A 8 10.04 26.49 -15.89
CA VAL A 8 10.49 25.59 -14.83
C VAL A 8 10.10 26.19 -13.48
N TYR A 9 9.43 25.40 -12.66
CA TYR A 9 9.00 25.79 -11.33
C TYR A 9 10.05 25.36 -10.31
N GLN A 10 10.54 26.31 -9.53
CA GLN A 10 11.25 26.01 -8.29
C GLN A 10 10.24 25.87 -7.17
N ILE A 11 10.06 24.65 -6.68
CA ILE A 11 9.11 24.34 -5.62
C ILE A 11 9.87 23.98 -4.36
N LYS A 12 9.52 24.61 -3.24
CA LYS A 12 9.89 24.12 -1.91
C LYS A 12 8.77 23.22 -1.41
N VAL A 13 9.12 21.98 -1.13
CA VAL A 13 8.26 20.96 -0.50
C VAL A 13 8.63 20.92 0.98
N THR A 14 7.67 21.12 1.86
CA THR A 14 7.88 21.06 3.32
C THR A 14 6.89 20.05 3.89
N LEU A 15 7.38 19.07 4.64
CA LEU A 15 6.54 18.17 5.39
C LEU A 15 6.04 18.91 6.63
N ASP A 16 4.72 19.03 6.75
CA ASP A 16 4.10 19.80 7.82
C ASP A 16 4.17 19.04 9.15
N SER A 17 4.02 19.77 10.26
CA SER A 17 4.03 19.23 11.63
C SER A 17 5.29 18.45 12.04
N THR A 18 6.42 18.57 11.33
CA THR A 18 7.71 18.01 11.76
C THR A 18 8.66 19.06 12.33
N HIS A 19 9.32 18.72 13.45
CA HIS A 19 10.30 19.57 14.11
C HIS A 19 11.58 18.82 14.47
N PRO A 20 12.77 19.26 14.00
CA PRO A 20 13.04 20.28 12.98
C PRO A 20 12.42 19.98 11.59
N PRO A 21 12.23 20.98 10.72
CA PRO A 21 11.49 20.77 9.47
C PRO A 21 12.22 19.84 8.49
N VAL A 22 11.49 18.88 7.94
CA VAL A 22 11.91 18.08 6.78
C VAL A 22 11.46 18.77 5.50
N TRP A 23 12.37 18.98 4.55
CA TRP A 23 12.02 19.71 3.31
C TRP A 23 12.94 19.39 2.13
N ARG A 24 12.43 19.66 0.93
CA ARG A 24 13.13 19.54 -0.36
C ARG A 24 12.92 20.80 -1.19
N ARG A 25 13.87 21.13 -2.06
CA ARG A 25 13.72 22.16 -3.08
C ARG A 25 14.03 21.58 -4.44
N ILE A 26 13.03 21.57 -5.29
CA ILE A 26 13.05 20.89 -6.59
C ILE A 26 12.82 21.87 -7.73
N LEU A 27 13.36 21.55 -8.90
CA LEU A 27 13.07 22.16 -10.18
C LEU A 27 12.29 21.18 -11.04
N VAL A 28 11.09 21.55 -11.44
CA VAL A 28 10.20 20.71 -12.25
C VAL A 28 9.68 21.47 -13.47
N PRO A 29 9.53 20.83 -14.64
CA PRO A 29 8.93 21.49 -15.81
C PRO A 29 7.45 21.80 -15.54
N GLY A 30 6.97 22.97 -15.95
CA GLY A 30 5.57 23.37 -15.77
C GLY A 30 4.58 22.53 -16.57
N ASN A 31 5.04 21.82 -17.59
CA ASN A 31 4.20 21.01 -18.46
C ASN A 31 3.95 19.59 -17.95
N ILE A 32 4.55 19.20 -16.82
CA ILE A 32 4.24 17.92 -16.18
C ILE A 32 2.82 17.94 -15.63
N THR A 33 2.21 16.76 -15.54
CA THR A 33 0.93 16.57 -14.87
C THR A 33 1.10 16.56 -13.36
N LEU A 34 0.02 16.76 -12.60
CA LEU A 34 0.05 16.63 -11.15
C LEU A 34 0.37 15.20 -10.72
N LEU A 35 -0.09 14.18 -11.44
CA LEU A 35 0.36 12.79 -11.25
C LEU A 35 1.88 12.65 -11.37
N LYS A 36 2.49 13.32 -12.36
CA LYS A 36 3.95 13.27 -12.53
C LYS A 36 4.67 14.06 -11.46
N LEU A 37 4.04 15.09 -10.89
CA LEU A 37 4.56 15.78 -9.71
C LEU A 37 4.51 14.86 -8.49
N HIS A 38 3.45 14.08 -8.31
CA HIS A 38 3.37 13.05 -7.27
C HIS A 38 4.53 12.04 -7.37
N ASP A 39 4.80 11.46 -8.56
CA ASP A 39 5.95 10.55 -8.74
C ASP A 39 7.28 11.21 -8.27
N ILE A 40 7.45 12.51 -8.53
CA ILE A 40 8.64 13.26 -8.15
C ILE A 40 8.68 13.44 -6.63
N LEU A 41 7.54 13.73 -6.00
CA LEU A 41 7.42 13.87 -4.55
C LEU A 41 7.78 12.57 -3.84
N GLN A 42 7.28 11.43 -4.31
CA GLN A 42 7.65 10.11 -3.80
C GLN A 42 9.17 9.93 -3.75
N ILE A 43 9.87 10.17 -4.87
CA ILE A 43 11.33 10.04 -4.91
C ILE A 43 12.05 11.01 -3.98
N VAL A 44 11.68 12.30 -4.01
CA VAL A 44 12.44 13.29 -3.22
C VAL A 44 12.15 13.18 -1.74
N MET A 45 10.99 12.64 -1.36
CA MET A 45 10.67 12.32 0.02
C MET A 45 11.20 10.95 0.43
N GLY A 46 11.54 10.06 -0.50
CA GLY A 46 12.06 8.72 -0.17
C GLY A 46 10.95 7.72 0.19
N TRP A 47 9.77 7.91 -0.41
CA TRP A 47 8.61 7.06 -0.29
C TRP A 47 8.43 6.19 -1.53
N GLU A 48 7.61 5.15 -1.38
CA GLU A 48 7.51 4.01 -2.28
C GLU A 48 6.13 3.88 -2.95
N ASP A 49 5.27 4.88 -2.78
CA ASP A 49 3.97 5.00 -3.44
C ASP A 49 2.97 3.86 -3.10
N TYR A 50 2.93 3.46 -1.82
CA TYR A 50 2.00 2.45 -1.30
C TYR A 50 0.59 2.94 -1.05
N HIS A 51 0.40 4.26 -0.86
CA HIS A 51 -0.86 4.80 -0.39
C HIS A 51 -1.49 5.82 -1.33
N LEU A 52 -2.75 6.16 -1.06
CA LEU A 52 -3.46 7.19 -1.80
C LEU A 52 -2.86 8.58 -1.53
N HIS A 53 -3.06 9.49 -2.48
CA HIS A 53 -2.66 10.88 -2.35
C HIS A 53 -3.68 11.83 -2.97
N MET A 54 -3.57 13.11 -2.61
CA MET A 54 -4.29 14.18 -3.29
C MET A 54 -3.53 15.50 -3.24
N PHE A 55 -3.82 16.39 -4.18
CA PHE A 55 -3.44 17.79 -4.12
C PHE A 55 -4.67 18.64 -3.82
N THR A 56 -4.49 19.67 -2.99
CA THR A 56 -5.49 20.73 -2.80
C THR A 56 -4.92 22.05 -3.29
N ILE A 57 -5.53 22.63 -4.34
CA ILE A 57 -5.09 23.87 -4.98
C ILE A 57 -6.29 24.82 -5.08
N GLU A 58 -6.19 25.96 -4.41
CA GLU A 58 -7.25 27.00 -4.36
C GLU A 58 -8.65 26.45 -3.98
N GLY A 59 -8.69 25.42 -3.14
CA GLY A 59 -9.92 24.78 -2.66
C GLY A 59 -10.47 23.68 -3.57
N SER A 60 -9.83 23.41 -4.71
CA SER A 60 -10.14 22.26 -5.56
C SER A 60 -9.23 21.08 -5.25
N ILE A 61 -9.81 19.87 -5.29
CA ILE A 61 -9.11 18.61 -5.05
C ILE A 61 -8.70 18.01 -6.39
N TYR A 62 -7.43 17.62 -6.49
CA TYR A 62 -6.87 16.92 -7.63
C TYR A 62 -6.31 15.58 -7.18
N GLY A 63 -6.68 14.52 -7.89
CA GLY A 63 -6.29 13.15 -7.59
C GLY A 63 -6.84 12.22 -8.65
N ASN A 64 -6.83 10.92 -8.38
CA ASN A 64 -7.48 9.95 -9.26
C ASN A 64 -9.01 9.97 -9.01
N PRO A 65 -9.85 10.33 -10.01
CA PRO A 65 -11.30 10.41 -9.83
C PRO A 65 -11.96 9.07 -9.47
N GLU A 66 -11.31 7.93 -9.75
CA GLU A 66 -11.82 6.62 -9.36
C GLU A 66 -11.82 6.41 -7.84
N ASP A 67 -11.02 7.17 -7.11
CA ASP A 67 -10.94 7.12 -5.64
C ASP A 67 -12.02 8.00 -4.97
N ASP A 68 -12.71 8.87 -5.73
CA ASP A 68 -13.87 9.68 -5.30
C ASP A 68 -15.19 9.05 -5.76
N GLU A 69 -15.47 7.86 -5.25
CA GLU A 69 -16.59 7.00 -5.70
C GLU A 69 -17.96 7.70 -5.73
N TYR A 70 -18.23 8.58 -4.77
CA TYR A 70 -19.51 9.29 -4.67
C TYR A 70 -19.51 10.64 -5.41
N GLY A 71 -18.33 11.10 -5.87
CA GLY A 71 -18.17 12.41 -6.50
C GLY A 71 -18.41 13.58 -5.55
N ASP A 72 -18.50 13.32 -4.25
CA ASP A 72 -18.81 14.32 -3.22
C ASP A 72 -17.65 15.33 -3.08
N LEU A 73 -16.42 14.91 -3.38
CA LEU A 73 -15.24 15.77 -3.34
C LEU A 73 -15.07 16.59 -4.64
N GLY A 74 -15.71 16.17 -5.73
CA GLY A 74 -15.57 16.79 -7.04
C GLY A 74 -14.15 16.67 -7.59
N THR A 75 -13.51 15.51 -7.38
CA THR A 75 -12.09 15.29 -7.67
C THR A 75 -11.76 15.51 -9.15
N ILE A 76 -10.79 16.39 -9.40
CA ILE A 76 -10.29 16.70 -10.74
C ILE A 76 -9.13 15.76 -11.07
N ASP A 77 -9.16 15.17 -12.26
CA ASP A 77 -8.14 14.23 -12.73
C ASP A 77 -6.74 14.87 -12.80
N GLU A 78 -5.86 14.41 -11.91
CA GLU A 78 -4.48 14.86 -11.82
C GLU A 78 -3.60 14.40 -13.00
N ALA A 79 -3.96 13.30 -13.67
CA ALA A 79 -3.23 12.78 -14.81
C ALA A 79 -3.45 13.66 -16.06
N ASN A 80 -4.56 14.42 -16.07
CA ASN A 80 -4.91 15.35 -17.13
C ASN A 80 -4.68 16.83 -16.78
N THR A 81 -4.26 17.13 -15.55
CA THR A 81 -4.01 18.50 -15.09
C THR A 81 -2.51 18.78 -15.03
N ARG A 82 -2.03 19.77 -15.79
CA ARG A 82 -0.63 20.22 -15.77
C ARG A 82 -0.37 21.22 -14.67
N LEU A 83 0.84 21.20 -14.11
CA LEU A 83 1.28 22.13 -13.08
C LEU A 83 1.09 23.60 -13.50
N SER A 84 1.44 23.95 -14.74
CA SER A 84 1.31 25.31 -15.27
C SER A 84 -0.14 25.78 -15.48
N GLN A 85 -1.11 24.85 -15.49
CA GLN A 85 -2.53 25.18 -15.58
C GLN A 85 -3.14 25.59 -14.24
N VAL A 86 -2.48 25.27 -13.12
CA VAL A 86 -3.03 25.50 -11.78
C VAL A 86 -2.11 26.37 -10.90
N ILE A 87 -0.81 26.45 -11.21
CA ILE A 87 0.14 27.32 -10.51
C ILE A 87 0.57 28.46 -11.42
N HIS A 88 0.12 29.67 -11.11
CA HIS A 88 0.20 30.83 -12.02
C HIS A 88 1.22 31.89 -11.61
N ARG A 89 1.66 31.88 -10.35
CA ARG A 89 2.54 32.93 -9.81
C ARG A 89 3.55 32.41 -8.81
N GLU A 90 4.67 33.12 -8.73
CA GLU A 90 5.60 32.98 -7.61
C GLU A 90 4.91 33.32 -6.29
N GLY A 91 5.23 32.58 -5.23
CA GLY A 91 4.60 32.69 -3.92
C GLY A 91 3.30 31.91 -3.76
N GLN A 92 2.77 31.28 -4.81
CA GLN A 92 1.57 30.44 -4.69
C GLN A 92 1.87 29.18 -3.86
N ARG A 93 1.01 28.93 -2.86
CA ARG A 93 1.04 27.74 -2.00
C ARG A 93 -0.09 26.80 -2.37
N PHE A 94 0.17 25.51 -2.22
CA PHE A 94 -0.80 24.44 -2.37
C PHE A 94 -0.39 23.24 -1.52
N SER A 95 -1.33 22.34 -1.27
CA SER A 95 -1.10 21.20 -0.37
C SER A 95 -1.03 19.89 -1.16
N TYR A 96 -0.26 18.95 -0.62
CA TYR A 96 -0.19 17.57 -1.07
C TYR A 96 -0.29 16.66 0.16
N GLU A 97 -1.28 15.79 0.19
CA GLU A 97 -1.45 14.77 1.23
C GLU A 97 -1.08 13.41 0.63
N TYR A 98 -0.24 12.66 1.32
CA TYR A 98 0.12 11.28 0.99
C TYR A 98 -0.19 10.39 2.17
N ASP A 99 -0.70 9.20 1.90
CA ASP A 99 -1.22 8.27 2.89
C ASP A 99 -2.36 8.87 3.70
N PHE A 100 -3.59 8.49 3.38
CA PHE A 100 -4.77 9.00 4.09
C PHE A 100 -4.99 8.35 5.46
N GLY A 101 -4.24 7.30 5.79
CA GLY A 101 -4.18 6.71 7.14
C GLY A 101 -3.27 7.55 8.03
N ASP A 102 -2.01 7.70 7.63
CA ASP A 102 -1.00 8.45 8.40
C ASP A 102 -1.11 9.98 8.23
N SER A 103 -1.78 10.44 7.17
CA SER A 103 -2.06 11.82 6.81
C SER A 103 -0.78 12.68 6.70
N TRP A 104 0.14 12.27 5.82
CA TRP A 104 1.36 13.05 5.56
C TRP A 104 1.06 14.29 4.72
N GLU A 105 0.79 15.40 5.40
CA GLU A 105 0.53 16.69 4.77
C GLU A 105 1.83 17.44 4.40
N HIS A 106 1.84 17.99 3.18
CA HIS A 106 2.93 18.81 2.69
C HIS A 106 2.42 20.14 2.19
N THR A 107 3.10 21.20 2.61
CA THR A 107 3.03 22.48 1.93
C THR A 107 4.02 22.50 0.75
N LEU A 108 3.49 22.74 -0.46
CA LEU A 108 4.27 23.08 -1.64
C LEU A 108 4.19 24.59 -1.92
N LEU A 109 5.35 25.23 -2.06
CA LEU A 109 5.48 26.65 -2.38
C LEU A 109 6.22 26.83 -3.71
N ALA A 110 5.55 27.43 -4.70
CA ALA A 110 6.20 27.86 -5.94
C ALA A 110 7.06 29.11 -5.68
N GLU A 111 8.32 28.90 -5.31
CA GLU A 111 9.24 30.00 -4.96
C GLU A 111 9.63 30.84 -6.16
N LYS A 112 9.84 30.20 -7.33
CA LYS A 112 10.23 30.87 -8.58
C LYS A 112 9.63 30.19 -9.81
N ILE A 113 9.36 30.98 -10.86
CA ILE A 113 8.98 30.48 -12.19
C ILE A 113 10.02 30.99 -13.18
N LEU A 114 10.87 30.08 -13.66
CA LEU A 114 12.08 30.41 -14.40
C LEU A 114 11.98 29.95 -15.86
N PRO A 115 12.70 30.60 -16.80
CA PRO A 115 12.94 30.00 -18.10
C PRO A 115 13.78 28.72 -17.91
N PRO A 116 13.59 27.68 -18.75
CA PRO A 116 14.42 26.49 -18.71
C PRO A 116 15.87 26.83 -19.05
N GLN A 117 16.80 26.21 -18.32
CA GLN A 117 18.23 26.43 -18.51
C GLN A 117 18.82 25.40 -19.47
N GLU A 118 19.61 25.85 -20.44
CA GLU A 118 20.31 24.98 -21.37
C GLU A 118 21.29 24.04 -20.64
N GLY A 119 21.32 22.77 -21.03
CA GLY A 119 22.17 21.74 -20.43
C GLY A 119 21.68 21.17 -19.09
N VAL A 120 20.61 21.72 -18.51
CA VAL A 120 20.02 21.20 -17.27
C VAL A 120 18.94 20.16 -17.59
N ARG A 121 19.03 18.99 -16.96
CA ARG A 121 17.99 17.95 -17.04
C ARG A 121 17.05 18.09 -15.85
N TYR A 122 15.75 18.10 -16.13
CA TYR A 122 14.68 18.12 -15.14
C TYR A 122 13.94 16.76 -15.10
N PRO A 123 13.31 16.39 -13.97
CA PRO A 123 13.31 17.08 -12.68
C PRO A 123 14.68 17.04 -11.97
N LEU A 124 14.92 17.99 -11.06
CA LEU A 124 16.18 18.11 -10.32
C LEU A 124 15.91 18.56 -8.89
N CYS A 125 16.44 17.84 -7.90
CA CYS A 125 16.51 18.34 -6.53
C CYS A 125 17.76 19.21 -6.37
N LEU A 126 17.58 20.43 -5.87
CA LEU A 126 18.66 21.39 -5.63
C LEU A 126 19.29 21.22 -4.26
N LYS A 127 18.48 20.87 -3.27
CA LYS A 127 18.85 20.67 -1.87
C LYS A 127 17.65 20.22 -1.05
N GLY A 128 17.93 19.72 0.12
CA GLY A 128 16.96 19.35 1.14
C GLY A 128 17.64 19.24 2.49
N LYS A 129 16.88 18.87 3.50
CA LYS A 129 17.42 18.57 4.83
C LYS A 129 16.56 17.50 5.49
N ARG A 130 17.21 16.64 6.27
CA ARG A 130 16.64 15.54 7.07
C ARG A 130 16.08 14.40 6.22
N ALA A 131 16.11 13.20 6.78
CA ALA A 131 15.37 12.08 6.24
C ALA A 131 13.87 12.35 6.42
N CYS A 132 13.06 11.85 5.50
CA CYS A 132 11.62 11.84 5.72
C CYS A 132 11.24 10.69 6.65
N PRO A 133 10.06 10.77 7.30
CA PRO A 133 9.51 9.64 8.03
C PRO A 133 9.47 8.39 7.13
N PRO A 134 9.85 7.21 7.66
CA PRO A 134 9.67 5.96 6.94
C PRO A 134 8.19 5.70 6.63
N GLU A 135 7.92 4.86 5.63
CA GLU A 135 6.57 4.37 5.33
C GLU A 135 5.96 3.69 6.56
N ASP A 136 4.63 3.83 6.74
CA ASP A 136 3.85 3.14 7.77
C ASP A 136 4.30 3.35 9.23
N VAL A 137 5.04 4.42 9.52
CA VAL A 137 5.51 4.72 10.89
C VAL A 137 4.38 5.21 11.82
N GLY A 138 3.17 5.46 11.30
CA GLY A 138 2.00 5.86 12.10
C GLY A 138 1.82 7.38 12.18
N GLY A 139 2.07 8.09 11.08
CA GLY A 139 1.90 9.53 10.98
C GLY A 139 2.90 10.31 11.85
N VAL A 140 2.66 11.62 11.99
CA VAL A 140 3.58 12.54 12.68
C VAL A 140 3.88 12.09 14.12
N TRP A 141 2.87 11.62 14.85
CA TRP A 141 3.02 11.15 16.22
C TRP A 141 3.80 9.84 16.31
N GLY A 142 3.51 8.89 15.41
CA GLY A 142 4.27 7.65 15.32
C GLY A 142 5.74 7.90 14.98
N TYR A 143 6.01 8.85 14.08
CA TYR A 143 7.38 9.26 13.77
C TYR A 143 8.10 9.92 14.95
N GLU A 144 7.42 10.77 15.72
CA GLU A 144 8.01 11.34 16.94
C GLU A 144 8.37 10.26 17.96
N ASN A 145 7.45 9.33 18.23
CA ASN A 145 7.71 8.18 19.11
C ASN A 145 8.87 7.32 18.61
N PHE A 146 8.88 7.01 17.32
CA PHE A 146 9.98 6.29 16.67
C PHE A 146 11.32 6.98 16.88
N LEU A 147 11.41 8.30 16.68
CA LEU A 147 12.63 9.07 16.89
C LEU A 147 13.09 9.10 18.35
N GLU A 148 12.16 9.11 19.30
CA GLU A 148 12.47 9.03 20.74
C GLU A 148 13.03 7.65 21.07
N ALA A 149 12.34 6.59 20.63
CA ALA A 149 12.71 5.22 20.90
C ALA A 149 14.09 4.86 20.33
N ILE A 150 14.40 5.17 19.07
CA ILE A 150 15.69 4.82 18.46
C ILE A 150 16.89 5.58 19.07
N ARG A 151 16.64 6.68 19.79
CA ARG A 151 17.69 7.49 20.44
C ARG A 151 18.01 7.01 21.85
N ASP A 152 17.05 6.40 22.55
CA ASP A 152 17.24 5.89 23.91
C ASP A 152 17.32 4.36 23.91
N GLN A 153 18.52 3.84 24.16
CA GLN A 153 18.78 2.39 24.26
C GLN A 153 18.01 1.70 25.39
N ASN A 154 17.41 2.46 26.32
CA ASN A 154 16.59 1.92 27.40
C ASN A 154 15.08 2.09 27.15
N HIS A 155 14.68 2.61 25.99
CA HIS A 155 13.27 2.70 25.65
C HIS A 155 12.72 1.29 25.41
N ASP A 156 11.52 1.00 25.93
CA ASP A 156 10.92 -0.33 25.86
C ASP A 156 10.75 -0.81 24.40
N GLU A 157 10.51 0.12 23.47
CA GLU A 157 10.33 -0.15 22.03
C GLU A 157 11.62 0.03 21.19
N HIS A 158 12.80 0.27 21.80
CA HIS A 158 14.05 0.57 21.07
C HIS A 158 14.43 -0.52 20.06
N ASP A 159 14.55 -1.76 20.55
CA ASP A 159 14.98 -2.90 19.73
C ASP A 159 13.94 -3.26 18.67
N GLU A 160 12.65 -3.08 18.97
CA GLU A 160 11.55 -3.31 18.04
C GLU A 160 11.62 -2.33 16.87
N TYR A 161 11.77 -1.03 17.14
CA TYR A 161 11.86 -0.01 16.10
C TYR A 161 13.14 -0.09 15.26
N LEU A 162 14.29 -0.42 15.86
CA LEU A 162 15.52 -0.65 15.09
C LEU A 162 15.41 -1.88 14.20
N THR A 163 14.78 -2.95 14.69
CA THR A 163 14.51 -4.14 13.87
C THR A 163 13.56 -3.80 12.72
N TRP A 164 12.50 -3.04 13.01
CA TRP A 164 11.50 -2.61 12.04
C TRP A 164 12.09 -1.78 10.90
N ILE A 165 12.97 -0.82 11.20
CA ILE A 165 13.57 0.06 10.18
C ILE A 165 14.74 -0.59 9.41
N GLY A 166 15.10 -1.84 9.73
CA GLY A 166 16.19 -2.55 9.08
C GLY A 166 17.59 -2.27 9.67
N GLY A 167 17.64 -1.75 10.89
CA GLY A 167 18.84 -1.72 11.73
C GLY A 167 19.30 -0.34 12.15
N GLU A 168 19.37 0.62 11.23
CA GLU A 168 19.79 1.99 11.54
C GLU A 168 18.99 3.04 10.79
N PHE A 169 18.76 4.18 11.44
CA PHE A 169 18.08 5.33 10.85
C PHE A 169 18.69 6.63 11.38
N ASP A 170 19.21 7.47 10.48
CA ASP A 170 19.66 8.82 10.83
C ASP A 170 18.65 9.87 10.32
N PRO A 171 17.88 10.51 11.21
CA PRO A 171 16.89 11.52 10.82
C PRO A 171 17.51 12.78 10.22
N GLU A 172 18.82 13.03 10.37
CA GLU A 172 19.47 14.23 9.86
C GLU A 172 20.07 14.05 8.46
N VAL A 173 20.22 12.81 7.99
CA VAL A 173 20.84 12.50 6.69
C VAL A 173 19.88 12.80 5.54
N PHE A 174 20.40 13.45 4.51
CA PHE A 174 19.72 13.64 3.23
C PHE A 174 20.74 13.53 2.09
N ASP A 175 20.64 12.46 1.30
CA ASP A 175 21.51 12.23 0.16
C ASP A 175 20.95 12.88 -1.11
N LEU A 176 21.50 14.05 -1.46
CA LEU A 176 21.12 14.78 -2.66
C LEU A 176 21.53 14.08 -3.96
N GLU A 177 22.64 13.34 -3.95
CA GLU A 177 23.17 12.67 -5.14
C GLU A 177 22.32 11.45 -5.50
N GLU A 178 21.95 10.66 -4.49
CA GLU A 178 21.06 9.50 -4.62
C GLU A 178 19.68 9.93 -5.13
N VAL A 179 19.06 10.92 -4.50
CA VAL A 179 17.76 11.45 -4.93
C VAL A 179 17.82 11.90 -6.40
N ASN A 180 18.86 12.62 -6.78
CA ASN A 180 19.02 13.04 -8.17
C ASN A 180 19.34 11.88 -9.12
N ALA A 181 19.96 10.79 -8.65
CA ALA A 181 20.14 9.57 -9.44
C ALA A 181 18.79 8.89 -9.71
N ARG A 182 17.94 8.74 -8.69
CA ARG A 182 16.55 8.24 -8.84
C ARG A 182 15.71 9.13 -9.76
N LEU A 183 15.78 10.45 -9.62
CA LEU A 183 15.08 11.38 -10.54
C LEU A 183 15.53 11.22 -12.00
N ARG A 184 16.82 10.93 -12.25
CA ARG A 184 17.34 10.69 -13.61
C ARG A 184 16.87 9.37 -14.21
N SER A 185 16.53 8.36 -13.39
CA SER A 185 16.08 7.06 -13.86
C SER A 185 14.57 7.00 -14.19
N MET A 186 13.77 8.00 -13.81
CA MET A 186 12.31 8.07 -14.01
C MET A 186 11.78 7.86 -15.44
N GLY A 187 12.63 7.81 -16.48
CA GLY A 187 12.23 7.57 -17.87
C GLY A 187 11.27 8.62 -18.45
N ARG A 188 11.14 8.68 -19.78
CA ARG A 188 10.05 9.43 -20.42
C ARG A 188 8.83 8.53 -20.47
N GLY A 189 7.94 8.64 -19.47
CA GLY A 189 6.59 8.09 -19.55
C GLY A 189 6.31 6.79 -18.80
N LYS A 190 7.18 6.35 -17.87
CA LYS A 190 6.77 5.40 -16.84
C LYS A 190 6.58 6.19 -15.54
N SER A 191 5.37 6.15 -14.99
CA SER A 191 5.21 6.37 -13.54
C SER A 191 6.07 5.33 -12.84
N ILE A 192 6.59 5.66 -11.66
CA ILE A 192 7.27 4.67 -10.83
C ILE A 192 6.23 3.57 -10.67
N ALA A 193 6.48 2.39 -11.25
CA ALA A 193 5.66 1.26 -10.91
C ALA A 193 5.92 1.10 -9.41
N ALA A 194 4.94 1.47 -8.58
CA ALA A 194 4.93 1.15 -7.17
C ALA A 194 5.48 -0.28 -7.07
N SER A 195 6.39 -0.52 -6.13
CA SER A 195 6.73 -1.88 -5.69
C SER A 195 5.47 -2.48 -5.04
N ASN A 196 4.41 -2.59 -5.82
CA ASN A 196 3.06 -2.75 -5.34
C ASN A 196 2.97 -4.15 -4.75
N ALA A 197 2.17 -4.30 -3.69
CA ALA A 197 1.89 -5.58 -3.05
C ALA A 197 1.40 -6.67 -4.04
N TRP A 198 1.05 -6.29 -5.27
CA TRP A 198 0.57 -7.16 -6.35
C TRP A 198 1.63 -7.46 -7.42
N SER A 199 2.84 -6.90 -7.31
CA SER A 199 3.88 -7.04 -8.31
C SER A 199 4.46 -8.44 -8.21
N GLN A 200 4.01 -9.32 -9.11
CA GLN A 200 4.74 -10.54 -9.40
C GLN A 200 5.97 -10.15 -10.21
N GLU A 201 7.04 -9.73 -9.51
CA GLU A 201 8.37 -9.72 -10.11
C GLU A 201 8.71 -11.14 -10.55
N GLY A 202 8.54 -11.36 -11.85
CA GLY A 202 9.07 -12.52 -12.54
C GLY A 202 8.38 -13.83 -12.19
N ASP A 203 8.43 -14.71 -13.17
CA ASP A 203 8.17 -16.14 -13.08
C ASP A 203 9.10 -16.88 -12.08
N GLU A 204 9.79 -16.16 -11.17
CA GLU A 204 10.85 -16.67 -10.30
C GLU A 204 10.36 -17.18 -8.93
N LEU A 205 9.13 -16.81 -8.51
CA LEU A 205 8.40 -17.51 -7.45
C LEU A 205 7.50 -18.62 -8.01
N ALA A 206 7.99 -19.37 -8.99
CA ALA A 206 7.49 -20.71 -9.35
C ALA A 206 7.78 -21.75 -8.22
N GLY A 207 7.75 -21.33 -6.96
CA GLY A 207 7.84 -22.18 -5.78
C GLY A 207 6.47 -22.81 -5.51
N GLN A 208 6.30 -24.04 -5.99
CA GLN A 208 5.14 -24.92 -5.72
C GLN A 208 3.77 -24.25 -5.87
N ARG A 209 3.30 -24.05 -7.10
CA ARG A 209 1.85 -23.85 -7.31
C ARG A 209 1.12 -25.11 -6.85
N PHE A 210 0.37 -25.02 -5.76
CA PHE A 210 -0.40 -26.15 -5.24
C PHE A 210 -1.45 -26.56 -6.28
N GLU A 211 -1.38 -27.81 -6.74
CA GLU A 211 -2.44 -28.36 -7.56
C GLU A 211 -3.58 -28.86 -6.68
N LEU A 212 -4.81 -28.68 -7.16
CA LEU A 212 -6.01 -29.32 -6.59
C LEU A 212 -6.03 -30.82 -6.92
N ALA A 213 -4.99 -31.53 -6.49
CA ALA A 213 -4.77 -32.96 -6.71
C ALA A 213 -4.21 -33.57 -5.42
N SER A 214 -5.05 -33.71 -4.40
CA SER A 214 -4.69 -34.32 -3.13
C SER A 214 -5.70 -35.40 -2.75
N SER A 215 -5.22 -36.51 -2.21
CA SER A 215 -6.06 -37.56 -1.61
C SER A 215 -6.50 -37.22 -0.18
N TRP A 216 -5.99 -36.11 0.39
CA TRP A 216 -6.32 -35.67 1.75
C TRP A 216 -7.83 -35.60 2.05
N PRO A 217 -8.70 -35.09 1.16
CA PRO A 217 -10.15 -35.05 1.41
C PRO A 217 -10.77 -36.43 1.68
N GLN A 218 -10.20 -37.50 1.12
CA GLN A 218 -10.70 -38.88 1.31
C GLN A 218 -10.47 -39.40 2.73
N SER A 219 -9.61 -38.73 3.50
CA SER A 219 -9.30 -39.09 4.89
C SER A 219 -10.21 -38.41 5.92
N LEU A 220 -11.07 -37.48 5.49
CA LEU A 220 -11.92 -36.68 6.37
C LEU A 220 -13.24 -37.39 6.69
N SER A 221 -13.71 -37.25 7.93
CA SER A 221 -15.07 -37.68 8.32
C SER A 221 -16.14 -36.76 7.75
N GLU A 222 -17.40 -37.21 7.70
CA GLU A 222 -18.53 -36.36 7.28
C GLU A 222 -18.65 -35.08 8.11
N GLU A 223 -18.40 -35.16 9.42
CA GLU A 223 -18.36 -34.00 10.32
C GLU A 223 -17.27 -32.99 9.91
N GLN A 224 -16.08 -33.47 9.55
CA GLN A 224 -14.97 -32.62 9.10
C GLN A 224 -15.22 -31.99 7.73
N LEU A 225 -15.94 -32.69 6.84
CA LEU A 225 -16.37 -32.15 5.55
C LEU A 225 -17.35 -30.98 5.75
N LEU A 226 -18.32 -31.13 6.65
CA LEU A 226 -19.27 -30.07 6.98
C LEU A 226 -18.56 -28.84 7.59
N ILE A 227 -17.65 -29.07 8.53
CA ILE A 227 -16.84 -27.98 9.11
C ILE A 227 -16.09 -27.22 8.01
N ALA A 228 -15.47 -27.92 7.06
CA ALA A 228 -14.73 -27.29 5.97
C ALA A 228 -15.62 -26.36 5.12
N GLU A 229 -16.87 -26.73 4.86
CA GLU A 229 -17.84 -25.92 4.12
C GLU A 229 -18.29 -24.67 4.89
N GLU A 230 -18.34 -24.74 6.21
CA GLU A 230 -18.82 -23.67 7.07
C GLU A 230 -17.74 -22.64 7.47
N LEU A 231 -16.46 -22.91 7.19
CA LEU A 231 -15.36 -22.02 7.55
C LEU A 231 -15.55 -20.60 6.98
N PRO A 232 -15.58 -19.54 7.83
CA PRO A 232 -15.77 -18.16 7.37
C PRO A 232 -14.76 -17.74 6.31
N LEU A 233 -13.48 -18.10 6.49
CA LEU A 233 -12.42 -17.82 5.52
C LEU A 233 -12.76 -18.36 4.12
N LEU A 234 -13.21 -19.62 4.04
CA LEU A 234 -13.56 -20.23 2.76
C LEU A 234 -14.73 -19.49 2.10
N ARG A 235 -15.80 -19.26 2.87
CA ARG A 235 -17.02 -18.62 2.37
C ARG A 235 -16.75 -17.22 1.85
N ASP A 236 -15.97 -16.43 2.59
CA ASP A 236 -15.61 -15.07 2.20
C ASP A 236 -14.68 -15.02 0.98
N VAL A 237 -13.75 -15.97 0.85
CA VAL A 237 -12.91 -16.10 -0.36
C VAL A 237 -13.76 -16.47 -1.57
N ILE A 238 -14.74 -17.36 -1.42
CA ILE A 238 -15.69 -17.68 -2.50
C ILE A 238 -16.49 -16.43 -2.89
N VAL A 239 -16.92 -15.61 -1.92
CA VAL A 239 -17.59 -14.33 -2.17
C VAL A 239 -16.70 -13.39 -3.00
N LEU A 240 -15.45 -13.18 -2.58
CA LEU A 240 -14.48 -12.36 -3.31
C LEU A 240 -14.27 -12.84 -4.74
N LEU A 241 -13.91 -14.12 -4.93
CA LEU A 241 -13.67 -14.68 -6.26
C LEU A 241 -14.91 -14.65 -7.16
N THR A 242 -16.08 -14.94 -6.60
CA THR A 242 -17.35 -14.86 -7.34
C THR A 242 -17.63 -13.42 -7.77
N TYR A 243 -17.39 -12.44 -6.88
CA TYR A 243 -17.54 -11.04 -7.21
C TYR A 243 -16.61 -10.60 -8.34
N LEU A 244 -15.32 -10.96 -8.27
CA LEU A 244 -14.34 -10.65 -9.31
C LEU A 244 -14.66 -11.32 -10.66
N ARG A 245 -15.24 -12.52 -10.63
CA ARG A 245 -15.70 -13.24 -11.84
C ARG A 245 -16.85 -12.51 -12.51
N ASP A 246 -17.84 -12.11 -11.71
CA ASP A 246 -19.13 -11.62 -12.21
C ASP A 246 -19.13 -10.11 -12.49
N ASN A 247 -18.15 -9.37 -11.94
CA ASN A 247 -18.01 -7.93 -12.12
C ASN A 247 -16.73 -7.56 -12.90
N LYS A 248 -16.73 -6.37 -13.49
CA LYS A 248 -15.53 -5.79 -14.10
C LYS A 248 -14.87 -4.87 -13.07
N VAL A 249 -14.02 -5.45 -12.23
CA VAL A 249 -13.29 -4.69 -11.21
C VAL A 249 -11.88 -4.39 -11.72
N THR A 250 -11.56 -3.11 -11.87
CA THR A 250 -10.21 -2.63 -12.18
C THR A 250 -9.57 -2.18 -10.88
N GLY A 251 -8.33 -2.60 -10.62
CA GLY A 251 -7.58 -2.13 -9.46
C GLY A 251 -7.29 -0.63 -9.57
N THR A 252 -7.25 0.06 -8.43
CA THR A 252 -6.90 1.48 -8.35
C THR A 252 -5.57 1.78 -9.05
N GLN A 253 -5.38 3.02 -9.50
CA GLN A 253 -4.26 3.37 -10.35
C GLN A 253 -2.89 3.31 -9.65
N SER A 254 -2.81 3.74 -8.39
CA SER A 254 -1.57 3.77 -7.61
C SER A 254 -1.24 2.38 -7.06
N THR A 255 -2.18 1.79 -6.32
CA THR A 255 -1.90 0.62 -5.50
C THR A 255 -2.35 -0.69 -6.12
N GLY A 256 -3.32 -0.68 -7.04
CA GLY A 256 -3.96 -1.89 -7.56
C GLY A 256 -5.00 -2.52 -6.64
N ASN A 257 -5.30 -1.88 -5.50
CA ASN A 257 -6.34 -2.29 -4.57
C ASN A 257 -7.72 -2.31 -5.23
N LEU A 258 -8.68 -3.00 -4.61
CA LEU A 258 -10.08 -2.94 -5.02
C LEU A 258 -10.64 -1.53 -4.78
N PRO A 259 -11.35 -0.93 -5.76
CA PRO A 259 -12.07 0.32 -5.55
C PRO A 259 -13.06 0.19 -4.40
N LEU A 260 -13.29 1.29 -3.66
CA LEU A 260 -14.16 1.30 -2.47
C LEU A 260 -15.57 0.72 -2.71
N LYS A 261 -16.09 0.88 -3.94
CA LYS A 261 -17.35 0.27 -4.36
C LYS A 261 -17.32 -1.25 -4.24
N ALA A 262 -16.27 -1.86 -4.80
CA ALA A 262 -16.08 -3.30 -4.74
C ALA A 262 -15.82 -3.74 -3.30
N VAL A 263 -15.02 -3.00 -2.54
CA VAL A 263 -14.77 -3.24 -1.10
C VAL A 263 -16.09 -3.34 -0.34
N ARG A 264 -16.98 -2.35 -0.47
CA ARG A 264 -18.29 -2.34 0.20
C ARG A 264 -19.17 -3.51 -0.22
N GLU A 265 -19.31 -3.75 -1.53
CA GLU A 265 -20.18 -4.80 -2.05
C GLU A 265 -19.72 -6.21 -1.71
N ILE A 266 -18.40 -6.44 -1.61
CA ILE A 266 -17.79 -7.71 -1.19
C ILE A 266 -17.96 -7.89 0.32
N CYS A 267 -17.55 -6.91 1.12
CA CYS A 267 -17.60 -6.96 2.58
C CYS A 267 -19.02 -7.15 3.12
N ALA A 268 -20.03 -6.53 2.48
CA ALA A 268 -21.43 -6.71 2.86
C ALA A 268 -21.94 -8.16 2.72
N ARG A 269 -21.21 -9.02 2.00
CA ARG A 269 -21.55 -10.43 1.76
C ARG A 269 -20.69 -11.39 2.59
N PHE A 270 -19.74 -10.88 3.37
CA PHE A 270 -18.94 -11.71 4.26
C PHE A 270 -19.79 -12.30 5.37
N VAL A 271 -19.32 -13.43 5.92
CA VAL A 271 -19.98 -14.10 7.05
C VAL A 271 -20.08 -13.17 8.25
N GLU A 272 -19.02 -12.41 8.51
CA GLU A 272 -18.97 -11.33 9.51
C GLU A 272 -18.54 -10.04 8.81
N PRO A 273 -19.49 -9.22 8.32
CA PRO A 273 -19.17 -7.99 7.60
C PRO A 273 -18.35 -7.01 8.46
N PRO A 274 -17.17 -6.56 8.00
CA PRO A 274 -16.41 -5.56 8.72
C PRO A 274 -17.14 -4.22 8.75
N LYS A 275 -16.93 -3.43 9.81
CA LYS A 275 -17.38 -2.03 9.84
C LYS A 275 -16.52 -1.21 8.91
N LEU A 276 -17.15 -0.53 7.95
CA LEU A 276 -16.47 0.34 6.99
C LEU A 276 -16.59 1.82 7.34
N GLU A 277 -17.37 2.12 8.39
CA GLU A 277 -17.52 3.45 8.97
C GLU A 277 -17.59 3.33 10.49
N GLU A 278 -16.90 4.21 11.19
CA GLU A 278 -16.90 4.30 12.64
C GLU A 278 -17.14 5.74 13.09
N THR A 279 -18.06 5.93 14.03
CA THR A 279 -18.35 7.25 14.61
C THR A 279 -17.70 7.35 15.97
N VAL A 280 -16.73 8.26 16.12
CA VAL A 280 -16.08 8.58 17.40
C VAL A 280 -16.41 10.01 17.77
N GLY A 281 -17.28 10.18 18.77
CA GLY A 281 -17.82 11.50 19.12
C GLY A 281 -18.71 12.07 18.02
N GLU A 282 -18.36 13.25 17.50
CA GLU A 282 -19.07 13.92 16.39
C GLU A 282 -18.45 13.62 15.00
N ARG A 283 -17.33 12.89 14.94
CA ARG A 283 -16.61 12.61 13.70
C ARG A 283 -16.93 11.21 13.19
N VAL A 284 -17.14 11.11 11.87
CA VAL A 284 -17.33 9.84 11.16
C VAL A 284 -16.04 9.53 10.40
N PHE A 285 -15.38 8.45 10.79
CA PHE A 285 -14.23 7.89 10.10
C PHE A 285 -14.73 6.86 9.09
N ARG A 286 -14.45 7.09 7.82
CA ARG A 286 -14.81 6.16 6.74
C ARG A 286 -13.53 5.54 6.21
N VAL A 287 -13.60 4.25 5.90
CA VAL A 287 -12.55 3.55 5.17
C VAL A 287 -12.27 4.27 3.85
N ARG A 288 -10.99 4.54 3.59
CA ARG A 288 -10.55 5.24 2.38
C ARG A 288 -9.85 4.32 1.38
N SER A 289 -9.43 3.14 1.81
CA SER A 289 -8.72 2.17 0.97
C SER A 289 -9.06 0.71 1.34
N GLU A 290 -8.75 -0.24 0.45
CA GLU A 290 -8.89 -1.67 0.77
C GLU A 290 -7.99 -2.12 1.93
N SER A 291 -6.78 -1.57 2.04
CA SER A 291 -5.77 -1.95 3.05
C SER A 291 -6.24 -1.67 4.49
N GLU A 292 -7.09 -0.67 4.68
CA GLU A 292 -7.75 -0.39 5.97
C GLU A 292 -8.79 -1.46 6.36
N VAL A 293 -9.22 -2.31 5.42
CA VAL A 293 -10.20 -3.38 5.65
C VAL A 293 -9.48 -4.72 5.72
N TRP A 294 -8.78 -4.93 6.83
CA TRP A 294 -7.94 -6.11 7.04
C TRP A 294 -8.59 -7.45 6.64
N PRO A 295 -9.86 -7.75 7.01
CA PRO A 295 -10.50 -8.99 6.59
C PRO A 295 -10.55 -9.17 5.07
N LEU A 296 -10.85 -8.11 4.31
CA LEU A 296 -10.89 -8.17 2.85
C LEU A 296 -9.47 -8.22 2.27
N TYR A 297 -8.61 -7.29 2.70
CA TYR A 297 -7.26 -7.14 2.17
C TYR A 297 -6.44 -8.44 2.29
N PHE A 298 -6.49 -9.07 3.46
CA PHE A 298 -5.86 -10.37 3.69
C PHE A 298 -6.33 -11.45 2.70
N ARG A 299 -7.65 -11.53 2.47
CA ARG A 299 -8.23 -12.51 1.54
C ARG A 299 -7.82 -12.21 0.11
N HIS A 300 -7.74 -10.93 -0.27
CA HIS A 300 -7.30 -10.51 -1.59
C HIS A 300 -5.83 -10.87 -1.86
N VAL A 301 -4.95 -10.63 -0.87
CA VAL A 301 -3.56 -11.08 -0.90
C VAL A 301 -3.49 -12.60 -1.01
N LEU A 302 -4.25 -13.32 -0.19
CA LEU A 302 -4.25 -14.79 -0.19
C LEU A 302 -4.65 -15.37 -1.55
N VAL A 303 -5.68 -14.83 -2.19
CA VAL A 303 -6.10 -15.30 -3.54
C VAL A 303 -5.12 -14.89 -4.64
N SER A 304 -4.42 -13.76 -4.48
CA SER A 304 -3.39 -13.31 -5.43
C SER A 304 -2.13 -14.19 -5.35
N VAL A 305 -1.58 -14.35 -4.14
CA VAL A 305 -0.42 -15.20 -3.85
C VAL A 305 -0.70 -16.65 -4.22
N GLY A 306 -1.88 -17.16 -3.88
CA GLY A 306 -2.32 -18.52 -4.25
C GLY A 306 -2.62 -18.70 -5.74
N GLY A 307 -2.46 -17.64 -6.55
CA GLY A 307 -2.66 -17.66 -7.98
C GLY A 307 -4.10 -17.95 -8.38
N LEU A 308 -5.08 -17.64 -7.53
CA LEU A 308 -6.52 -17.79 -7.81
C LEU A 308 -7.07 -16.58 -8.57
N ALA A 309 -6.54 -15.39 -8.28
CA ALA A 309 -6.86 -14.16 -8.99
C ALA A 309 -5.56 -13.45 -9.43
N ALA A 310 -5.65 -12.65 -10.48
CA ALA A 310 -4.57 -11.79 -10.94
C ALA A 310 -5.14 -10.43 -11.36
N GLY A 311 -4.38 -9.39 -11.08
CA GLY A 311 -4.72 -7.99 -11.31
C GLY A 311 -3.58 -7.10 -10.84
N GLY A 312 -3.89 -5.85 -10.50
CA GLY A 312 -2.90 -4.87 -10.05
C GLY A 312 -3.24 -3.45 -10.50
N PRO A 313 -2.28 -2.52 -10.42
CA PRO A 313 -2.51 -1.11 -10.72
C PRO A 313 -3.06 -0.88 -12.12
N SER A 314 -4.24 -0.24 -12.21
CA SER A 314 -5.00 -0.04 -13.46
C SER A 314 -5.28 -1.33 -14.27
N GLN A 315 -5.13 -2.51 -13.65
CA GLN A 315 -5.39 -3.80 -14.27
C GLN A 315 -6.69 -4.38 -13.74
N ARG A 316 -7.44 -5.01 -14.63
CA ARG A 316 -8.65 -5.73 -14.23
C ARG A 316 -8.27 -6.95 -13.39
N TRP A 317 -8.84 -7.06 -12.20
CA TRP A 317 -8.82 -8.26 -11.37
C TRP A 317 -9.70 -9.34 -12.00
N LYS A 318 -9.11 -10.52 -12.21
CA LYS A 318 -9.76 -11.66 -12.87
C LYS A 318 -9.32 -12.96 -12.23
N LEU A 319 -10.18 -13.96 -12.31
CA LEU A 319 -9.82 -15.33 -11.96
C LEU A 319 -8.80 -15.88 -12.95
N THR A 320 -7.78 -16.55 -12.42
CA THR A 320 -6.89 -17.40 -13.21
C THR A 320 -7.60 -18.72 -13.56
N PRO A 321 -7.02 -19.58 -14.43
CA PRO A 321 -7.53 -20.94 -14.61
C PRO A 321 -7.61 -21.75 -13.31
N LEU A 322 -6.70 -21.52 -12.37
CA LEU A 322 -6.74 -22.18 -11.05
C LEU A 322 -7.90 -21.63 -10.21
N GLY A 323 -8.14 -20.31 -10.21
CA GLY A 323 -9.29 -19.71 -9.52
C GLY A 323 -10.63 -20.23 -10.02
N GLN A 324 -10.76 -20.45 -11.33
CA GLN A 324 -11.98 -21.04 -11.90
C GLN A 324 -12.19 -22.48 -11.44
N ARG A 325 -11.12 -23.29 -11.40
CA ARG A 325 -11.16 -24.66 -10.89
C ARG A 325 -11.43 -24.69 -9.38
N PHE A 326 -10.85 -23.76 -8.64
CA PHE A 326 -11.04 -23.62 -7.21
C PHE A 326 -12.52 -23.44 -6.86
N LEU A 327 -13.23 -22.54 -7.54
CA LEU A 327 -14.66 -22.28 -7.28
C LEU A 327 -15.57 -23.51 -7.43
N VAL A 328 -15.17 -24.52 -8.19
CA VAL A 328 -15.94 -25.76 -8.40
C VAL A 328 -15.34 -26.98 -7.69
N ALA A 329 -14.24 -26.79 -6.96
CA ALA A 329 -13.60 -27.86 -6.21
C ALA A 329 -14.37 -28.15 -4.91
N PRO A 330 -14.32 -29.39 -4.39
CA PRO A 330 -14.82 -29.71 -3.06
C PRO A 330 -14.20 -28.83 -1.96
N ALA A 331 -15.00 -28.43 -0.97
CA ALA A 331 -14.57 -27.54 0.12
C ALA A 331 -13.27 -27.96 0.82
N PRO A 332 -13.00 -29.25 1.10
CA PRO A 332 -11.71 -29.64 1.67
C PRO A 332 -10.50 -29.28 0.81
N LEU A 333 -10.60 -29.41 -0.52
CA LEU A 333 -9.50 -29.02 -1.41
C LEU A 333 -9.33 -27.51 -1.46
N GLN A 334 -10.44 -26.77 -1.38
CA GLN A 334 -10.40 -25.31 -1.28
C GLN A 334 -9.71 -24.86 0.02
N VAL A 335 -10.14 -25.40 1.16
CA VAL A 335 -9.54 -25.14 2.47
C VAL A 335 -8.06 -25.51 2.49
N TRP A 336 -7.72 -26.69 1.98
CA TRP A 336 -6.32 -27.12 1.89
C TRP A 336 -5.47 -26.14 1.11
N LEU A 337 -5.94 -25.69 -0.06
CA LEU A 337 -5.17 -24.76 -0.89
C LEU A 337 -5.03 -23.39 -0.21
N LEU A 338 -6.07 -22.87 0.43
CA LEU A 338 -6.01 -21.60 1.16
C LEU A 338 -5.04 -21.69 2.34
N LEU A 339 -5.12 -22.74 3.15
CA LEU A 339 -4.22 -22.93 4.29
C LEU A 339 -2.77 -23.17 3.85
N ALA A 340 -2.55 -23.98 2.80
CA ALA A 340 -1.22 -24.23 2.26
C ALA A 340 -0.61 -22.94 1.71
N THR A 341 -1.38 -22.13 0.98
CA THR A 341 -0.94 -20.82 0.48
C THR A 341 -0.58 -19.90 1.64
N TRP A 342 -1.48 -19.77 2.62
CA TRP A 342 -1.26 -18.89 3.78
C TRP A 342 0.02 -19.27 4.52
N TRP A 343 0.24 -20.57 4.77
CA TRP A 343 1.36 -21.03 5.58
C TRP A 343 2.69 -21.14 4.85
N SER A 344 2.71 -21.32 3.53
CA SER A 344 3.97 -21.56 2.81
C SER A 344 4.35 -20.51 1.79
N GLN A 345 3.42 -19.63 1.39
CA GLN A 345 3.64 -18.66 0.32
C GLN A 345 3.29 -17.23 0.72
N THR A 346 2.33 -17.03 1.63
CA THR A 346 1.99 -15.70 2.10
C THR A 346 3.08 -15.18 3.04
N ASN A 347 3.52 -13.96 2.78
CA ASN A 347 4.37 -13.24 3.70
C ASN A 347 3.56 -12.83 4.93
N TRP A 348 3.82 -13.47 6.07
CA TRP A 348 3.10 -13.22 7.32
C TRP A 348 3.37 -11.84 7.92
N ALA A 349 4.40 -11.12 7.46
CA ALA A 349 4.60 -9.72 7.85
C ALA A 349 3.36 -8.87 7.54
N ILE A 350 2.58 -9.24 6.52
CA ILE A 350 1.32 -8.57 6.20
C ILE A 350 0.31 -8.63 7.35
N ALA A 351 0.34 -9.69 8.15
CA ALA A 351 -0.53 -9.91 9.31
C ALA A 351 0.10 -9.41 10.62
N SER A 352 1.30 -8.84 10.55
CA SER A 352 2.01 -8.30 11.70
C SER A 352 1.74 -6.80 11.80
N PRO A 353 1.28 -6.29 12.95
CA PRO A 353 1.30 -4.84 13.20
C PRO A 353 2.74 -4.32 13.37
N PHE A 354 3.70 -5.22 13.55
CA PHE A 354 5.13 -4.92 13.66
C PHE A 354 5.80 -5.32 12.34
N GLY A 355 6.18 -4.35 11.50
CA GLY A 355 6.96 -4.63 10.29
C GLY A 355 8.29 -5.33 10.63
N TYR A 356 8.74 -6.22 9.76
CA TYR A 356 10.05 -6.86 9.87
C TYR A 356 11.01 -6.13 8.93
N GLY A 357 12.28 -5.97 9.31
CA GLY A 357 13.21 -5.04 8.66
C GLY A 357 13.47 -5.21 7.16
N ASP A 358 13.25 -6.39 6.58
CA ASP A 358 13.30 -6.64 5.12
C ASP A 358 11.90 -6.84 4.51
N GLY A 359 10.86 -6.64 5.31
CA GLY A 359 9.47 -6.93 5.00
C GLY A 359 9.10 -8.39 5.16
N TYR A 360 9.97 -9.31 5.57
CA TYR A 360 9.71 -10.75 5.65
C TYR A 360 9.84 -11.30 7.08
N MET A 361 9.07 -12.34 7.40
CA MET A 361 9.30 -13.09 8.64
C MET A 361 10.66 -13.80 8.62
N PRO A 362 11.29 -14.02 9.79
CA PRO A 362 12.54 -14.78 9.90
C PRO A 362 12.46 -16.16 9.24
N ALA A 363 13.57 -16.61 8.64
CA ALA A 363 13.66 -17.92 8.03
C ALA A 363 13.30 -19.03 9.05
N GLY A 364 12.27 -19.82 8.73
CA GLY A 364 11.76 -20.89 9.59
C GLY A 364 10.52 -20.54 10.42
N PHE A 365 10.08 -19.28 10.42
CA PHE A 365 8.86 -18.84 11.13
C PHE A 365 7.64 -19.70 10.75
N ALA A 366 7.36 -19.86 9.46
CA ALA A 366 6.24 -20.69 8.99
C ALA A 366 6.27 -22.14 9.51
N ARG A 367 7.48 -22.72 9.62
CA ARG A 367 7.66 -24.09 10.13
C ARG A 367 7.39 -24.15 11.64
N LEU A 368 7.84 -23.14 12.38
CA LEU A 368 7.60 -23.00 13.82
C LEU A 368 6.10 -22.77 14.11
N ALA A 369 5.46 -21.88 13.33
CA ALA A 369 4.03 -21.59 13.39
C ALA A 369 3.19 -22.84 13.17
N LEU A 370 3.49 -23.58 12.10
CA LEU A 370 2.80 -24.84 11.82
C LEU A 370 2.99 -25.86 12.95
N LYS A 371 4.20 -25.97 13.51
CA LYS A 371 4.47 -26.87 14.64
C LYS A 371 3.59 -26.53 15.83
N HIS A 372 3.54 -25.27 16.26
CA HIS A 372 2.72 -24.85 17.40
C HIS A 372 1.22 -24.92 17.13
N LEU A 373 0.80 -24.68 15.89
CA LEU A 373 -0.60 -24.82 15.48
C LEU A 373 -1.06 -26.28 15.62
N LEU A 374 -0.21 -27.23 15.22
CA LEU A 374 -0.50 -28.67 15.35
C LEU A 374 -0.51 -29.17 16.80
N GLU A 375 0.03 -28.39 17.74
CA GLU A 375 -0.03 -28.67 19.19
C GLU A 375 -1.33 -28.12 19.83
N LEU A 376 -2.13 -27.34 19.12
CA LEU A 376 -3.37 -26.78 19.65
C LEU A 376 -4.47 -27.85 19.77
N PRO A 377 -5.30 -27.79 20.83
CA PRO A 377 -6.42 -28.69 21.00
C PRO A 377 -7.48 -28.48 19.91
N LEU A 378 -7.80 -29.53 19.15
CA LEU A 378 -8.75 -29.50 18.02
C LEU A 378 -10.20 -29.14 18.39
N LYS A 379 -10.57 -29.15 19.67
CA LYS A 379 -11.95 -28.96 20.16
C LYS A 379 -12.13 -27.76 21.07
N GLU A 380 -11.09 -26.96 21.26
CA GLU A 380 -11.12 -25.79 22.14
C GLU A 380 -10.69 -24.55 21.36
N LEU A 381 -11.37 -23.43 21.59
CA LEU A 381 -10.93 -22.14 21.06
C LEU A 381 -9.59 -21.78 21.70
N ALA A 382 -8.55 -21.65 20.87
CA ALA A 382 -7.25 -21.16 21.29
C ALA A 382 -7.19 -19.63 21.12
N SER A 383 -6.70 -18.91 22.13
CA SER A 383 -6.39 -17.47 21.99
C SER A 383 -5.23 -17.30 21.00
N PHE A 384 -5.40 -16.36 20.08
CA PHE A 384 -4.34 -15.97 19.15
C PHE A 384 -3.12 -15.41 19.90
N GLU A 385 -3.31 -14.65 20.99
CA GLU A 385 -2.21 -14.12 21.79
C GLU A 385 -1.36 -15.25 22.37
N ARG A 386 -1.98 -16.29 22.94
CA ARG A 386 -1.24 -17.46 23.45
C ARG A 386 -0.50 -18.25 22.38
N PHE A 387 -1.00 -18.22 21.15
CA PHE A 387 -0.31 -18.82 20.01
C PHE A 387 0.88 -17.94 19.60
N ALA A 388 0.69 -16.63 19.53
CA ALA A 388 1.74 -15.65 19.23
C ALA A 388 2.87 -15.64 20.27
N ASP A 389 2.56 -15.77 21.56
CA ASP A 389 3.55 -15.89 22.65
C ASP A 389 4.49 -17.09 22.50
N ARG A 390 4.10 -18.12 21.74
CA ARG A 390 4.96 -19.29 21.45
C ARG A 390 5.85 -19.08 20.22
N MET A 391 5.60 -18.02 19.47
CA MET A 391 6.31 -17.67 18.24
C MET A 391 7.45 -16.68 18.48
N ILE A 392 7.38 -15.93 19.58
CA ILE A 392 8.42 -15.06 20.15
C ILE A 392 9.30 -15.90 21.08
#